data_AF-A0A0F9BYG1-F1
#
_entry.id   AF-A0A0F9BYG1-F1
#
_cell.length_a   1.000
_cell.length_b   1.000
_cell.length_c   1.000
_cell.angle_alpha   90.00
_cell.angle_beta   90.00
_cell.angle_gamma   90.00
#
_symmetry.space_group_name_H-M   'P 1'
#
loop_
_entity.id
_entity.type
_entity.pdbx_description
1 polymer ?
#
loop_
_entity_poly.entity_id
_entity_poly.type
_entity_poly.pdbx_seq_one_letter_code
_entity_poly.pdbx_strand_id
1 'polypeptide(L)'
;MAFSRTWDTAYEAIPADTDQAKEGALRIRNLKVDIKERAEIDHEHTDDTKGGFHKKVTLPNLGSDPVFIASTGIAYTKDVDGITELFYVDSGGTVVQITTVGALKEASIIPPRNHISGLVLSNAAVPNTDITVGIGEAADSTRVNLLERATAITKQIDNPWVPGNDLGGFPTALTLTANTTYHLFLLRKTSDGTTDVGFDDVLNASNLLADATDYGKFRRVGSALTDGSSNIKAFVSAEMGGGVEYEWLNQAADDVNTTSEAVQNPTTNVPLGISVLGRYGVTIDSAGALGNSRAFIRLSSGLLSAGLAASNNLRATAAAGTTSFAVPGGAMNSVITNTSRRIFTDMLKVGAGTYRYHVWTRGYNDPRIT
;
A
#
# COMPACT_ATOMS: atom_id res chain seq x y z
N MET A 1 -46.35 11.86 2.07
CA MET A 1 -47.68 11.82 1.43
C MET A 1 -48.69 12.03 2.56
N ALA A 2 -49.70 12.88 2.38
CA ALA A 2 -50.75 13.06 3.37
C ALA A 2 -51.88 12.07 3.05
N PHE A 3 -52.36 11.32 4.05
CA PHE A 3 -53.54 10.46 3.88
C PHE A 3 -54.79 11.32 3.94
N SER A 4 -55.74 11.08 3.03
CA SER A 4 -57.01 11.82 2.99
C SER A 4 -57.85 11.62 4.25
N ARG A 5 -57.69 10.47 4.92
CA ARG A 5 -58.40 10.12 6.17
C ARG A 5 -57.46 9.37 7.12
N THR A 6 -57.64 9.57 8.42
CA THR A 6 -56.99 8.78 9.47
C THR A 6 -57.59 7.38 9.48
N TRP A 7 -56.74 6.36 9.58
CA TRP A 7 -57.18 4.99 9.78
C TRP A 7 -57.12 4.68 11.27
N ASP A 8 -58.26 4.76 11.94
CA ASP A 8 -58.41 4.53 13.37
C ASP A 8 -59.64 3.65 13.63
N THR A 9 -59.87 3.28 14.90
CA THR A 9 -60.99 2.43 15.29
C THR A 9 -62.35 3.03 14.92
N ALA A 10 -62.49 4.36 14.87
CA ALA A 10 -63.73 5.00 14.47
C ALA A 10 -63.97 4.86 12.96
N TYR A 11 -62.91 4.96 12.15
CA TYR A 11 -62.96 4.68 10.71
C TYR A 11 -63.23 3.20 10.40
N GLU A 12 -62.74 2.28 11.23
CA GLU A 12 -63.03 0.85 11.08
C GLU A 12 -64.46 0.48 11.49
N ALA A 13 -65.07 1.26 12.39
CA ALA A 13 -66.44 1.05 12.86
C ALA A 13 -67.52 1.47 11.85
N ILE A 14 -67.15 2.04 10.70
CA ILE A 14 -68.09 2.39 9.62
C ILE A 14 -68.08 1.34 8.49
N PRO A 15 -69.26 0.89 8.00
CA PRO A 15 -70.59 1.34 8.38
C PRO A 15 -71.12 0.75 9.68
N ALA A 16 -71.76 1.61 10.46
CA ALA A 16 -72.58 1.21 11.59
C ALA A 16 -73.91 0.64 11.06
N ASP A 17 -74.50 -0.27 11.82
CA ASP A 17 -75.78 -0.90 11.47
C ASP A 17 -76.93 0.11 11.31
N THR A 18 -76.78 1.32 11.88
CA THR A 18 -77.74 2.42 11.79
C THR A 18 -77.57 3.32 10.56
N ASP A 19 -76.51 3.14 9.77
CA ASP A 19 -76.20 4.01 8.65
C ASP A 19 -77.15 3.79 7.46
N GLN A 20 -77.45 4.85 6.72
CA GLN A 20 -78.34 4.75 5.57
C GLN A 20 -77.63 4.03 4.42
N ALA A 21 -78.30 3.03 3.82
CA ALA A 21 -77.76 2.25 2.70
C ALA A 21 -77.25 3.10 1.53
N LYS A 22 -77.84 4.28 1.29
CA LYS A 22 -77.43 5.22 0.23
C LYS A 22 -76.00 5.74 0.39
N GLU A 23 -75.44 5.70 1.59
CA GLU A 23 -74.07 6.14 1.88
C GLU A 23 -73.01 5.10 1.52
N GLY A 24 -73.41 3.84 1.34
CA GLY A 24 -72.49 2.72 1.08
C GLY A 24 -71.60 2.97 -0.15
N ALA A 25 -72.14 3.53 -1.23
CA ALA A 25 -71.37 3.81 -2.44
C ALA A 25 -70.28 4.88 -2.23
N LEU A 26 -70.49 5.86 -1.34
CA LEU A 26 -69.46 6.83 -0.98
C LEU A 26 -68.40 6.18 -0.10
N ARG A 27 -68.82 5.37 0.89
CA ARG A 27 -67.91 4.67 1.81
C ARG A 27 -66.99 3.69 1.08
N ILE A 28 -67.51 2.92 0.12
CA ILE A 28 -66.70 2.03 -0.72
C ILE A 28 -65.67 2.81 -1.54
N ARG A 29 -66.05 3.96 -2.12
CA ARG A 29 -65.10 4.80 -2.87
C ARG A 29 -64.02 5.38 -1.95
N ASN A 30 -64.40 5.83 -0.77
CA ASN A 30 -63.47 6.34 0.24
C ASN A 30 -62.45 5.27 0.64
N LEU A 31 -62.92 4.06 0.99
CA LEU A 31 -62.07 2.93 1.34
C LEU A 31 -61.07 2.58 0.23
N LYS A 32 -61.52 2.54 -1.03
CA LYS A 32 -60.63 2.28 -2.19
C LYS A 32 -59.54 3.33 -2.31
N VAL A 33 -59.88 4.61 -2.09
CA VAL A 33 -58.90 5.70 -2.10
C VAL A 33 -57.92 5.55 -0.94
N ASP A 34 -58.39 5.26 0.28
CA ASP A 34 -57.52 5.11 1.46
C ASP A 34 -56.53 3.95 1.36
N ILE A 35 -56.99 2.81 0.81
CA ILE A 35 -56.13 1.65 0.57
C ILE A 35 -55.08 2.00 -0.49
N LYS A 36 -55.52 2.63 -1.59
CA LYS A 36 -54.62 3.06 -2.66
C LYS A 36 -53.54 4.00 -2.12
N GLU A 37 -53.90 5.06 -1.42
CA GLU A 37 -52.95 6.04 -0.85
C GLU A 37 -51.91 5.40 0.07
N ARG A 38 -52.32 4.40 0.86
CA ARG A 38 -51.41 3.67 1.77
C ARG A 38 -50.51 2.69 1.05
N ALA A 39 -51.05 1.93 0.10
CA ALA A 39 -50.26 0.99 -0.67
C ALA A 39 -49.27 1.73 -1.61
N GLU A 40 -49.67 2.87 -2.17
CA GLU A 40 -48.84 3.75 -3.01
C GLU A 40 -47.61 4.34 -2.32
N ILE A 41 -47.50 4.25 -0.99
CA ILE A 41 -46.28 4.65 -0.27
C ILE A 41 -45.08 3.89 -0.84
N ASP A 42 -45.24 2.58 -1.01
CA ASP A 42 -44.17 1.67 -1.40
C ASP A 42 -44.49 0.86 -2.67
N HIS A 43 -45.74 0.82 -3.16
CA HIS A 43 -46.14 -0.01 -4.30
C HIS A 43 -46.52 0.78 -5.57
N GLU A 44 -46.33 0.14 -6.73
CA GLU A 44 -46.82 0.58 -8.03
C GLU A 44 -48.23 0.04 -8.29
N HIS A 45 -49.15 0.96 -8.63
CA HIS A 45 -50.57 0.66 -8.87
C HIS A 45 -51.09 1.28 -10.16
N THR A 46 -50.30 2.10 -10.85
CA THR A 46 -50.73 2.88 -12.01
C THR A 46 -50.27 2.29 -13.33
N ASP A 47 -49.19 1.51 -13.30
CA ASP A 47 -48.63 0.79 -14.44
C ASP A 47 -49.07 -0.68 -14.37
N ASP A 48 -49.97 -1.10 -15.25
CA ASP A 48 -50.49 -2.48 -15.30
C ASP A 48 -49.40 -3.53 -15.53
N THR A 49 -48.23 -3.14 -16.05
CA THR A 49 -47.09 -4.06 -16.23
C THR A 49 -46.27 -4.25 -14.96
N LYS A 50 -46.43 -3.35 -13.99
CA LYS A 50 -45.71 -3.33 -12.71
C LYS A 50 -46.66 -3.31 -11.51
N GLY A 51 -47.95 -3.54 -11.74
CA GLY A 51 -48.96 -3.54 -10.70
C GLY A 51 -48.58 -4.50 -9.57
N GLY A 52 -48.41 -3.96 -8.37
CA GLY A 52 -47.98 -4.71 -7.18
C GLY A 52 -46.48 -4.75 -6.93
N PHE A 53 -45.63 -4.20 -7.80
CA PHE A 53 -44.20 -4.10 -7.54
C PHE A 53 -43.93 -3.05 -6.47
N HIS A 54 -42.91 -3.26 -5.65
CA HIS A 54 -42.43 -2.20 -4.75
C HIS A 54 -41.66 -1.13 -5.55
N LYS A 55 -42.10 0.12 -5.49
CA LYS A 55 -41.34 1.31 -5.95
C LYS A 55 -40.13 1.57 -5.08
N LYS A 56 -40.27 1.30 -3.79
CA LYS A 56 -39.25 1.34 -2.75
C LYS A 56 -39.67 0.41 -1.63
N VAL A 57 -38.72 0.02 -0.77
CA VAL A 57 -39.00 -0.73 0.45
C VAL A 57 -38.64 0.17 1.62
N THR A 58 -39.64 0.65 2.36
CA THR A 58 -39.43 1.48 3.55
C THR A 58 -39.49 0.59 4.79
N LEU A 59 -38.35 0.39 5.46
CA LEU A 59 -38.26 -0.44 6.67
C LEU A 59 -38.25 0.45 7.93
N PRO A 60 -39.17 0.25 8.89
CA PRO A 60 -39.14 0.97 10.15
C PRO A 60 -37.97 0.50 11.02
N ASN A 61 -37.36 1.45 11.75
CA ASN A 61 -36.36 1.13 12.76
C ASN A 61 -37.00 0.33 13.90
N LEU A 62 -36.51 -0.89 14.13
CA LEU A 62 -37.05 -1.80 15.15
C LEU A 62 -36.41 -1.62 16.53
N GLY A 63 -35.32 -0.87 16.66
CA GLY A 63 -34.55 -0.68 17.90
C GLY A 63 -33.86 -1.94 18.46
N SER A 64 -34.19 -3.13 17.96
CA SER A 64 -33.64 -4.42 18.38
C SER A 64 -33.74 -5.45 17.26
N ASP A 65 -33.03 -6.58 17.40
CA ASP A 65 -33.05 -7.66 16.41
C ASP A 65 -34.39 -8.41 16.48
N PRO A 66 -35.06 -8.67 15.34
CA PRO A 66 -36.28 -9.45 15.33
C PRO A 66 -35.98 -10.91 15.68
N VAL A 67 -36.99 -11.62 16.22
CA VAL A 67 -36.91 -13.06 16.45
C VAL A 67 -36.74 -13.78 15.11
N PHE A 68 -35.70 -14.62 14.99
CA PHE A 68 -35.49 -15.38 13.76
C PHE A 68 -36.63 -16.36 13.50
N ILE A 69 -36.91 -16.60 12.23
CA ILE A 69 -37.93 -17.55 11.79
C ILE A 69 -37.20 -18.62 10.97
N ALA A 70 -37.37 -19.89 11.34
CA ALA A 70 -36.75 -20.99 10.61
C ALA A 70 -37.12 -20.93 9.12
N SER A 71 -36.14 -21.21 8.26
CA SER A 71 -36.27 -21.16 6.80
C SER A 71 -36.67 -19.79 6.22
N THR A 72 -36.46 -18.71 6.97
CA THR A 72 -36.76 -17.33 6.53
C THR A 72 -35.52 -16.45 6.72
N GLY A 73 -35.30 -15.53 5.78
CA GLY A 73 -34.38 -14.41 5.96
C GLY A 73 -35.17 -13.13 6.22
N ILE A 74 -34.74 -12.32 7.18
CA ILE A 74 -35.43 -11.08 7.56
C ILE A 74 -34.49 -9.89 7.35
N ALA A 75 -34.87 -8.97 6.47
CA ALA A 75 -34.22 -7.67 6.35
C ALA A 75 -34.93 -6.66 7.27
N TYR A 76 -34.17 -5.91 8.06
CA TYR A 76 -34.72 -4.93 9.00
C TYR A 76 -33.72 -3.80 9.23
N THR A 77 -34.18 -2.72 9.87
CA THR A 77 -33.33 -1.59 10.25
C THR A 77 -33.30 -1.42 11.77
N LYS A 78 -32.15 -1.01 12.30
CA LYS A 78 -31.98 -0.57 13.71
C LYS A 78 -30.88 0.48 13.79
N ASP A 79 -30.84 1.23 14.89
CA ASP A 79 -29.77 2.21 15.09
C ASP A 79 -28.44 1.56 15.52
N VAL A 80 -27.36 2.06 14.93
CA VAL A 80 -25.98 1.87 15.39
C VAL A 80 -25.39 3.26 15.54
N ASP A 81 -24.94 3.60 16.77
CA ASP A 81 -24.37 4.91 17.09
C ASP A 81 -25.26 6.11 16.66
N GLY A 82 -26.58 5.93 16.73
CA GLY A 82 -27.58 6.94 16.37
C GLY A 82 -27.89 7.07 14.88
N ILE A 83 -27.34 6.19 14.04
CA ILE A 83 -27.64 6.11 12.61
C ILE A 83 -28.42 4.82 12.33
N THR A 84 -29.55 4.94 11.63
CA THR A 84 -30.35 3.78 11.22
C THR A 84 -29.64 3.02 10.10
N GLU A 85 -29.26 1.78 10.37
CA GLU A 85 -28.54 0.90 9.45
C GLU A 85 -29.38 -0.33 9.06
N LEU A 86 -29.07 -0.93 7.91
CA LEU A 86 -29.70 -2.14 7.39
C LEU A 86 -29.01 -3.40 7.94
N PHE A 87 -29.82 -4.35 8.36
CA PHE A 87 -29.42 -5.66 8.87
C PHE A 87 -30.17 -6.78 8.16
N TYR A 88 -29.58 -7.96 8.22
CA TYR A 88 -30.18 -9.23 7.80
C TYR A 88 -30.01 -10.26 8.93
N VAL A 89 -31.07 -10.98 9.27
CA VAL A 89 -30.97 -12.19 10.09
C VAL A 89 -31.30 -13.41 9.24
N ASP A 90 -30.43 -14.42 9.29
CA ASP A 90 -30.60 -15.67 8.56
C ASP A 90 -31.54 -16.65 9.29
N SER A 91 -31.84 -17.79 8.65
CA SER A 91 -32.70 -18.83 9.21
C SER A 91 -32.11 -19.54 10.44
N GLY A 92 -30.82 -19.35 10.72
CA GLY A 92 -30.11 -19.89 11.88
C GLY A 92 -29.97 -18.88 13.04
N GLY A 93 -30.51 -17.66 12.88
CA GLY A 93 -30.40 -16.59 13.87
C GLY A 93 -29.12 -15.77 13.80
N THR A 94 -28.28 -15.95 12.77
CA THR A 94 -27.09 -15.13 12.56
C THR A 94 -27.51 -13.74 12.09
N VAL A 95 -27.13 -12.72 12.85
CA VAL A 95 -27.36 -11.31 12.49
C VAL A 95 -26.16 -10.75 11.76
N VAL A 96 -26.39 -10.17 10.58
CA VAL A 96 -25.39 -9.51 9.74
C VAL A 96 -25.79 -8.05 9.53
N GLN A 97 -24.93 -7.14 9.94
CA GLN A 97 -25.05 -5.73 9.56
C GLN A 97 -24.62 -5.57 8.09
N ILE A 98 -25.51 -5.04 7.25
CA ILE A 98 -25.26 -4.85 5.82
C ILE A 98 -24.71 -3.45 5.55
N THR A 99 -25.12 -2.43 6.30
CA THR A 99 -24.64 -1.05 6.10
C THR A 99 -23.98 -0.47 7.35
N THR A 100 -23.05 0.46 7.18
CA THR A 100 -22.38 1.20 8.24
C THR A 100 -22.15 2.65 7.80
N VAL A 101 -22.60 3.60 8.61
CA VAL A 101 -22.57 5.05 8.32
C VAL A 101 -23.13 5.36 6.92
N GLY A 102 -24.23 4.69 6.56
CA GLY A 102 -24.87 4.85 5.25
C GLY A 102 -24.13 4.25 4.05
N ALA A 103 -23.03 3.52 4.25
CA ALA A 103 -22.32 2.77 3.22
C ALA A 103 -22.57 1.26 3.34
N LEU A 104 -22.37 0.48 2.27
CA LEU A 104 -22.35 -0.98 2.40
C LEU A 104 -21.15 -1.43 3.23
N LYS A 105 -21.35 -2.37 4.14
CA LYS A 105 -20.29 -2.97 4.93
C LYS A 105 -19.48 -3.89 4.03
N GLU A 106 -18.23 -3.50 3.75
CA GLU A 106 -17.33 -4.33 2.95
C GLU A 106 -17.06 -5.67 3.64
N ALA A 107 -17.04 -6.74 2.85
CA ALA A 107 -16.46 -7.99 3.31
C ALA A 107 -14.98 -7.73 3.64
N SER A 108 -14.59 -7.99 4.89
CA SER A 108 -13.19 -7.85 5.29
C SER A 108 -12.39 -8.95 4.59
N ILE A 109 -11.74 -8.57 3.49
CA ILE A 109 -10.70 -9.39 2.87
C ILE A 109 -9.46 -9.23 3.75
N ILE A 110 -9.15 -10.26 4.53
CA ILE A 110 -7.92 -10.29 5.32
C ILE A 110 -6.81 -10.81 4.39
N PRO A 111 -5.88 -9.96 3.94
CA PRO A 111 -4.78 -10.42 3.10
C PRO A 111 -3.82 -11.31 3.92
N PRO A 112 -3.06 -12.20 3.28
CA PRO A 112 -1.98 -12.90 3.95
C PRO A 112 -1.01 -11.90 4.61
N ARG A 113 -0.44 -12.28 5.76
CA ARG A 113 0.50 -11.40 6.48
C ARG A 113 1.69 -11.05 5.59
N ASN A 114 2.03 -9.77 5.54
CA ASN A 114 3.12 -9.23 4.71
C ASN A 114 2.95 -9.43 3.20
N HIS A 115 1.73 -9.71 2.73
CA HIS A 115 1.44 -9.80 1.30
C HIS A 115 1.79 -8.51 0.56
N ILE A 116 2.49 -8.65 -0.56
CA ILE A 116 2.72 -7.60 -1.54
C ILE A 116 3.05 -8.28 -2.88
N SER A 117 2.36 -7.84 -3.93
CA SER A 117 2.56 -8.35 -5.30
C SER A 117 2.33 -7.21 -6.30
N GLY A 118 3.12 -7.16 -7.35
CA GLY A 118 3.16 -6.02 -8.26
C GLY A 118 3.72 -4.77 -7.57
N LEU A 119 3.10 -3.61 -7.81
CA LEU A 119 3.51 -2.31 -7.24
C LEU A 119 4.99 -2.00 -7.50
N VAL A 120 5.49 -2.48 -8.64
CA VAL A 120 6.89 -2.35 -9.06
C VAL A 120 7.13 -0.90 -9.47
N LEU A 121 8.23 -0.33 -8.99
CA LEU A 121 8.58 1.06 -9.28
C LEU A 121 9.31 1.16 -10.61
N SER A 122 9.10 2.25 -11.34
CA SER A 122 9.93 2.62 -12.49
C SER A 122 10.09 4.12 -12.56
N ASN A 123 11.22 4.59 -13.08
CA ASN A 123 11.33 5.98 -13.51
C ASN A 123 10.27 6.26 -14.57
N ALA A 124 9.55 7.38 -14.44
CA ALA A 124 8.53 7.78 -15.41
C ALA A 124 9.15 8.56 -16.59
N ALA A 125 8.31 9.19 -17.41
CA ALA A 125 8.74 9.97 -18.58
C ALA A 125 9.64 11.16 -18.21
N VAL A 126 9.47 11.73 -17.02
CA VAL A 126 10.37 12.74 -16.42
C VAL A 126 11.18 12.06 -15.31
N PRO A 127 12.25 11.32 -15.65
CA PRO A 127 12.86 10.35 -14.74
C PRO A 127 13.54 10.96 -13.51
N ASN A 128 13.82 12.28 -13.54
CA ASN A 128 14.47 13.01 -12.45
C ASN A 128 13.53 13.33 -11.29
N THR A 129 12.23 13.43 -11.55
CA THR A 129 11.23 13.92 -10.58
C THR A 129 10.07 12.96 -10.41
N ASP A 130 9.84 12.07 -11.37
CA ASP A 130 8.61 11.29 -11.45
C ASP A 130 8.89 9.78 -11.32
N ILE A 131 8.13 9.12 -10.44
CA ILE A 131 8.09 7.66 -10.30
C ILE A 131 6.71 7.15 -10.66
N THR A 132 6.67 6.11 -11.49
CA THR A 132 5.48 5.30 -11.70
C THR A 132 5.48 4.11 -10.74
N VAL A 133 4.38 3.91 -10.02
CA VAL A 133 4.07 2.70 -9.28
C VAL A 133 3.15 1.85 -10.16
N GLY A 134 3.59 0.63 -10.47
CA GLY A 134 2.81 -0.31 -11.28
C GLY A 134 1.52 -0.79 -10.61
N ILE A 135 0.73 -1.55 -11.36
CA ILE A 135 -0.44 -2.25 -10.82
C ILE A 135 -0.04 -3.28 -9.77
N GLY A 136 -0.93 -3.57 -8.83
CA GLY A 136 -0.70 -4.61 -7.83
C GLY A 136 -1.46 -4.36 -6.55
N GLU A 137 -1.10 -5.11 -5.51
CA GLU A 137 -1.80 -5.07 -4.24
C GLU A 137 -0.87 -5.39 -3.07
N ALA A 138 -1.24 -4.93 -1.88
CA ALA A 138 -0.51 -5.23 -0.67
C ALA A 138 -1.41 -5.24 0.57
N ALA A 139 -0.98 -5.97 1.60
CA ALA A 139 -1.53 -5.82 2.93
C ALA A 139 -1.08 -4.47 3.54
N ASP A 140 -1.97 -3.81 4.27
CA ASP A 140 -1.66 -2.60 5.02
C ASP A 140 -0.65 -2.87 6.15
N SER A 141 -0.14 -1.81 6.76
CA SER A 141 0.79 -1.88 7.89
C SER A 141 0.23 -2.62 9.12
N THR A 142 -1.11 -2.69 9.27
CA THR A 142 -1.77 -3.48 10.32
C THR A 142 -2.06 -4.94 9.92
N ARG A 143 -1.89 -5.28 8.64
CA ARG A 143 -2.14 -6.60 8.03
C ARG A 143 -3.61 -7.05 8.08
N VAL A 144 -4.54 -6.10 8.04
CA VAL A 144 -5.99 -6.32 8.09
C VAL A 144 -6.68 -5.87 6.81
N ASN A 145 -6.12 -4.89 6.10
CA ASN A 145 -6.74 -4.31 4.93
C ASN A 145 -5.91 -4.63 3.68
N LEU A 146 -6.59 -5.03 2.60
CA LEU A 146 -6.00 -5.06 1.27
C LEU A 146 -5.98 -3.64 0.68
N LEU A 147 -4.85 -3.25 0.10
CA LEU A 147 -4.68 -2.03 -0.69
C LEU A 147 -4.42 -2.45 -2.13
N GLU A 148 -5.33 -2.10 -3.04
CA GLU A 148 -5.26 -2.49 -4.45
C GLU A 148 -5.03 -1.29 -5.37
N ARG A 149 -4.18 -1.48 -6.38
CA ARG A 149 -3.97 -0.60 -7.53
C ARG A 149 -4.32 -1.32 -8.81
N ALA A 150 -5.52 -1.07 -9.31
CA ALA A 150 -5.99 -1.57 -10.60
C ALA A 150 -5.29 -0.90 -11.80
N THR A 151 -4.79 0.34 -11.61
CA THR A 151 -4.04 1.08 -12.63
C THR A 151 -2.72 1.58 -12.06
N ALA A 152 -1.70 1.63 -12.91
CA ALA A 152 -0.45 2.29 -12.56
C ALA A 152 -0.70 3.78 -12.29
N ILE A 153 0.12 4.37 -11.42
CA ILE A 153 0.04 5.79 -11.08
C ILE A 153 1.44 6.39 -11.05
N THR A 154 1.58 7.60 -11.62
CA THR A 154 2.81 8.39 -11.57
C THR A 154 2.65 9.52 -10.57
N LYS A 155 3.65 9.73 -9.72
CA LYS A 155 3.72 10.85 -8.78
C LYS A 155 5.03 11.62 -8.92
N GLN A 156 4.95 12.92 -8.65
CA GLN A 156 6.09 13.84 -8.72
C GLN A 156 6.66 14.11 -7.32
N ILE A 157 7.96 13.94 -7.14
CA ILE A 157 8.64 14.11 -5.85
C ILE A 157 8.94 15.57 -5.52
N ASP A 158 8.82 16.48 -6.48
CA ASP A 158 9.11 17.90 -6.37
C ASP A 158 7.85 18.76 -6.20
N ASN A 159 6.67 18.13 -6.18
CA ASN A 159 5.38 18.80 -6.00
C ASN A 159 4.65 18.27 -4.74
N PRO A 160 3.93 19.15 -4.01
CA PRO A 160 3.11 18.78 -2.86
C PRO A 160 2.12 17.65 -3.16
N TRP A 161 1.89 16.79 -2.18
CA TRP A 161 0.99 15.65 -2.34
C TRP A 161 -0.44 16.08 -2.68
N VAL A 162 -0.98 15.53 -3.77
CA VAL A 162 -2.39 15.69 -4.19
C VAL A 162 -2.88 14.34 -4.72
N PRO A 163 -4.09 13.86 -4.38
CA PRO A 163 -4.56 12.57 -4.85
C PRO A 163 -4.77 12.56 -6.37
N GLY A 164 -4.38 11.45 -7.03
CA GLY A 164 -4.51 11.24 -8.47
C GLY A 164 -3.18 11.08 -9.21
N ASN A 165 -3.30 10.75 -10.51
CA ASN A 165 -2.21 10.44 -11.42
C ASN A 165 -1.57 11.70 -12.02
N ASP A 166 -0.26 11.67 -12.23
CA ASP A 166 0.54 12.78 -12.76
C ASP A 166 0.43 14.05 -11.88
N LEU A 167 0.27 13.85 -10.58
CA LEU A 167 0.18 14.91 -9.57
C LEU A 167 1.31 14.76 -8.55
N GLY A 168 1.48 15.78 -7.71
CA GLY A 168 2.49 15.77 -6.67
C GLY A 168 2.27 14.64 -5.66
N GLY A 169 3.38 14.08 -5.17
CA GLY A 169 3.40 12.99 -4.21
C GLY A 169 4.17 13.31 -2.94
N PHE A 170 4.71 14.52 -2.80
CA PHE A 170 5.69 14.86 -1.78
C PHE A 170 5.06 15.59 -0.58
N PRO A 171 5.39 15.23 0.67
CA PRO A 171 4.83 15.89 1.84
C PRO A 171 5.28 17.35 1.95
N THR A 172 4.36 18.25 2.29
CA THR A 172 4.61 19.69 2.49
C THR A 172 5.54 19.98 3.67
N ALA A 173 5.61 19.07 4.63
CA ALA A 173 6.51 19.14 5.78
C ALA A 173 7.99 18.83 5.42
N LEU A 174 8.24 18.28 4.23
CA LEU A 174 9.58 17.88 3.79
C LEU A 174 10.11 18.83 2.72
N THR A 175 11.44 18.89 2.62
CA THR A 175 12.15 19.56 1.53
C THR A 175 12.92 18.53 0.72
N LEU A 176 12.76 18.55 -0.61
CA LEU A 176 13.50 17.67 -1.51
C LEU A 176 15.01 17.94 -1.38
N THR A 177 15.74 16.96 -0.87
CA THR A 177 17.15 17.10 -0.48
C THR A 177 18.02 16.13 -1.28
N ALA A 178 19.26 16.55 -1.56
CA ALA A 178 20.25 15.76 -2.26
C ALA A 178 20.74 14.56 -1.42
N ASN A 179 21.06 13.44 -2.08
CA ASN A 179 21.57 12.21 -1.46
C ASN A 179 20.67 11.59 -0.37
N THR A 180 19.35 11.77 -0.51
CA THR A 180 18.34 11.37 0.47
C THR A 180 17.54 10.17 -0.03
N THR A 181 17.10 9.32 0.91
CA THR A 181 16.15 8.24 0.63
C THR A 181 14.74 8.73 0.91
N TYR A 182 13.86 8.58 -0.07
CA TYR A 182 12.42 8.74 0.10
C TYR A 182 11.75 7.39 -0.13
N HIS A 183 11.01 6.92 0.85
CA HIS A 183 10.23 5.71 0.77
C HIS A 183 8.90 6.00 0.06
N LEU A 184 8.46 5.06 -0.78
CA LEU A 184 7.18 5.17 -1.47
C LEU A 184 6.15 4.32 -0.74
N PHE A 185 4.97 4.90 -0.54
CA PHE A 185 3.87 4.29 0.16
C PHE A 185 2.64 4.19 -0.73
N LEU A 186 2.01 3.02 -0.70
CA LEU A 186 0.62 2.85 -1.13
C LEU A 186 -0.29 3.25 0.03
N LEU A 187 -1.26 4.11 -0.24
CA LEU A 187 -2.23 4.63 0.72
C LEU A 187 -3.62 4.12 0.39
N ARG A 188 -4.50 3.99 1.39
CA ARG A 188 -5.93 3.72 1.20
C ARG A 188 -6.79 4.63 2.08
N LYS A 189 -7.78 5.24 1.43
CA LYS A 189 -8.77 6.12 2.04
C LYS A 189 -9.68 5.32 2.95
N THR A 190 -9.99 5.86 4.12
CA THR A 190 -10.78 5.16 5.13
C THR A 190 -12.27 5.12 4.79
N SER A 191 -12.76 6.07 4.00
CA SER A 191 -14.20 6.24 3.71
C SER A 191 -14.74 5.35 2.59
N ASP A 192 -13.97 5.15 1.53
CA ASP A 192 -14.42 4.50 0.28
C ASP A 192 -13.42 3.47 -0.26
N GLY A 193 -12.32 3.24 0.46
CA GLY A 193 -11.29 2.29 0.06
C GLY A 193 -10.45 2.67 -1.16
N THR A 194 -10.62 3.87 -1.72
CA THR A 194 -9.80 4.36 -2.84
C THR A 194 -8.33 4.43 -2.43
N THR A 195 -7.43 4.15 -3.37
CA THR A 195 -5.98 4.13 -3.09
C THR A 195 -5.28 5.35 -3.67
N ASP A 196 -4.21 5.81 -3.02
CA ASP A 196 -3.23 6.76 -3.59
C ASP A 196 -1.79 6.27 -3.39
N VAL A 197 -0.76 6.95 -3.92
CA VAL A 197 0.64 6.73 -3.51
C VAL A 197 1.32 8.06 -3.18
N GLY A 198 2.41 8.01 -2.42
CA GLY A 198 3.19 9.19 -2.07
C GLY A 198 4.56 8.85 -1.51
N PHE A 199 5.36 9.88 -1.28
CA PHE A 199 6.71 9.79 -0.73
C PHE A 199 6.73 10.15 0.76
N ASP A 200 7.68 9.61 1.51
CA ASP A 200 8.03 10.07 2.86
C ASP A 200 9.51 9.77 3.12
N ASP A 201 10.17 10.50 4.02
CA ASP A 201 11.55 10.23 4.45
C ASP A 201 11.63 9.26 5.65
N VAL A 202 10.48 8.90 6.24
CA VAL A 202 10.38 7.93 7.33
C VAL A 202 9.51 6.72 6.99
N LEU A 203 9.79 5.57 7.63
CA LEU A 203 9.16 4.28 7.32
C LEU A 203 7.69 4.14 7.75
N ASN A 204 7.20 5.03 8.60
CA ASN A 204 5.82 5.03 9.10
C ASN A 204 4.91 6.00 8.33
N ALA A 205 5.40 6.63 7.25
CA ALA A 205 4.67 7.58 6.42
C ALA A 205 4.06 8.78 7.19
N SER A 206 4.63 9.18 8.33
CA SER A 206 3.99 10.18 9.19
C SER A 206 3.83 11.56 8.56
N ASN A 207 4.77 11.99 7.72
CA ASN A 207 4.68 13.29 7.06
C ASN A 207 3.65 13.25 5.92
N LEU A 208 3.64 12.16 5.15
CA LEU A 208 2.69 11.93 4.08
C LEU A 208 1.25 11.84 4.59
N LEU A 209 1.03 11.14 5.70
CA LEU A 209 -0.30 11.00 6.32
C LEU A 209 -0.80 12.30 6.95
N ALA A 210 0.08 13.25 7.25
CA ALA A 210 -0.33 14.58 7.71
C ALA A 210 -1.00 15.40 6.59
N ASP A 211 -0.56 15.22 5.34
CA ASP A 211 -1.18 15.87 4.16
C ASP A 211 -2.36 15.04 3.61
N ALA A 212 -2.26 13.70 3.66
CA ALA A 212 -3.27 12.78 3.16
C ALA A 212 -4.28 12.39 4.26
N THR A 213 -4.94 13.37 4.88
CA THR A 213 -5.73 13.18 6.12
C THR A 213 -6.87 12.16 6.03
N ASP A 214 -7.46 11.95 4.85
CA ASP A 214 -8.51 10.94 4.65
C ASP A 214 -7.96 9.51 4.51
N TYR A 215 -6.64 9.36 4.36
CA TYR A 215 -5.95 8.09 4.16
C TYR A 215 -5.45 7.59 5.51
N GLY A 216 -6.04 6.51 6.01
CA GLY A 216 -5.72 5.94 7.32
C GLY A 216 -4.90 4.65 7.26
N LYS A 217 -4.69 4.11 6.06
CA LYS A 217 -4.01 2.82 5.83
C LYS A 217 -2.89 3.02 4.83
N PHE A 218 -1.74 2.41 5.09
CA PHE A 218 -0.56 2.55 4.24
C PHE A 218 0.31 1.29 4.21
N ARG A 219 1.14 1.16 3.18
CA ARG A 219 2.17 0.13 3.04
C ARG A 219 3.35 0.66 2.24
N ARG A 220 4.58 0.46 2.72
CA ARG A 220 5.78 0.79 1.94
C ARG A 220 5.93 -0.19 0.78
N VAL A 221 6.05 0.32 -0.45
CA VAL A 221 6.17 -0.47 -1.68
C VAL A 221 7.58 -0.46 -2.27
N GLY A 222 8.39 0.53 -1.92
CA GLY A 222 9.77 0.65 -2.39
C GLY A 222 10.43 1.94 -1.91
N SER A 223 11.51 2.37 -2.59
CA SER A 223 12.24 3.60 -2.24
C SER A 223 12.87 4.23 -3.47
N ALA A 224 12.90 5.56 -3.49
CA ALA A 224 13.64 6.38 -4.43
C ALA A 224 14.83 7.02 -3.71
N LEU A 225 15.98 7.04 -4.36
CA LEU A 225 17.17 7.73 -3.85
C LEU A 225 17.42 8.94 -4.73
N THR A 226 17.66 10.10 -4.12
CA THR A 226 18.11 11.29 -4.84
C THR A 226 19.63 11.32 -4.96
N ASP A 227 20.15 11.97 -6.00
CA ASP A 227 21.57 12.21 -6.22
C ASP A 227 22.04 13.55 -5.62
N GLY A 228 23.29 13.94 -5.93
CA GLY A 228 23.88 15.19 -5.47
C GLY A 228 23.19 16.47 -5.99
N SER A 229 22.32 16.34 -6.99
CA SER A 229 21.51 17.41 -7.57
C SER A 229 20.03 17.29 -7.21
N SER A 230 19.69 16.47 -6.22
CA SER A 230 18.31 16.17 -5.80
C SER A 230 17.45 15.47 -6.87
N ASN A 231 18.04 14.96 -7.95
CA ASN A 231 17.31 14.17 -8.95
C ASN A 231 17.16 12.73 -8.46
N ILE A 232 16.04 12.09 -8.78
CA ILE A 232 15.88 10.65 -8.60
C ILE A 232 16.96 9.92 -9.42
N LYS A 233 17.71 9.04 -8.75
CA LYS A 233 18.68 8.17 -9.41
C LYS A 233 17.94 7.22 -10.34
N ALA A 234 18.35 7.16 -11.60
CA ALA A 234 17.76 6.26 -12.59
C ALA A 234 18.02 4.78 -12.25
N PHE A 235 17.00 3.95 -12.38
CA PHE A 235 17.05 2.52 -12.07
C PHE A 235 16.15 1.69 -13.00
N VAL A 236 16.43 0.39 -13.05
CA VAL A 236 15.51 -0.64 -13.51
C VAL A 236 15.09 -1.45 -12.30
N SER A 237 13.82 -1.84 -12.22
CA SER A 237 13.37 -2.74 -11.17
C SER A 237 12.45 -3.84 -11.69
N ALA A 238 12.48 -4.99 -11.02
CA ALA A 238 11.65 -6.14 -11.35
C ALA A 238 11.34 -6.96 -10.10
N GLU A 239 10.15 -7.55 -10.04
CA GLU A 239 9.83 -8.54 -9.00
C GLU A 239 10.57 -9.84 -9.25
N MET A 240 11.39 -10.23 -8.27
CA MET A 240 12.19 -11.45 -8.35
C MET A 240 12.36 -12.05 -6.95
N GLY A 241 12.17 -13.37 -6.84
CA GLY A 241 12.70 -14.18 -5.74
C GLY A 241 12.47 -13.66 -4.30
N GLY A 242 11.25 -13.25 -3.96
CA GLY A 242 10.89 -12.81 -2.60
C GLY A 242 11.07 -11.32 -2.32
N GLY A 243 11.23 -10.49 -3.36
CA GLY A 243 11.35 -9.04 -3.24
C GLY A 243 11.28 -8.33 -4.59
N VAL A 244 11.73 -7.07 -4.63
CA VAL A 244 12.00 -6.32 -5.88
C VAL A 244 13.49 -6.11 -5.99
N GLU A 245 14.05 -6.52 -7.13
CA GLU A 245 15.41 -6.22 -7.49
C GLU A 245 15.47 -4.84 -8.14
N TYR A 246 16.39 -4.01 -7.68
CA TYR A 246 16.71 -2.70 -8.22
C TYR A 246 18.13 -2.72 -8.76
N GLU A 247 18.32 -2.19 -9.96
CA GLU A 247 19.62 -1.97 -10.58
C GLU A 247 19.75 -0.51 -11.00
N TRP A 248 20.81 0.16 -10.56
CA TRP A 248 21.10 1.53 -10.95
C TRP A 248 21.56 1.56 -12.41
N LEU A 249 20.93 2.41 -13.23
CA LEU A 249 21.29 2.55 -14.65
C LEU A 249 22.65 3.24 -14.84
N ASN A 250 22.98 4.16 -13.93
CA ASN A 250 24.27 4.81 -13.89
C ASN A 250 25.08 4.24 -12.73
N GLN A 251 26.31 3.81 -13.03
CA GLN A 251 27.24 3.37 -12.00
C GLN A 251 27.51 4.55 -11.06
N ALA A 252 27.25 4.34 -9.77
CA ALA A 252 27.61 5.33 -8.75
C ALA A 252 29.14 5.46 -8.66
N ALA A 253 29.61 6.59 -8.13
CA ALA A 253 30.98 6.68 -7.65
C ALA A 253 31.26 5.56 -6.64
N ASP A 254 32.52 5.17 -6.51
CA ASP A 254 32.92 4.14 -5.56
C ASP A 254 32.46 4.48 -4.14
N ASP A 255 31.78 3.53 -3.49
CA ASP A 255 31.46 3.60 -2.06
C ASP A 255 32.74 3.49 -1.21
N VAL A 256 33.75 2.77 -1.74
CA VAL A 256 35.10 2.69 -1.19
C VAL A 256 36.11 2.78 -2.31
N ASN A 257 37.10 3.66 -2.15
CA ASN A 257 38.32 3.70 -2.95
C ASN A 257 39.49 3.94 -1.99
N THR A 258 40.20 2.88 -1.61
CA THR A 258 41.24 2.96 -0.59
C THR A 258 42.35 1.93 -0.78
N THR A 259 43.51 2.19 -0.17
CA THR A 259 44.62 1.25 -0.03
C THR A 259 44.68 0.61 1.36
N SER A 260 43.71 0.92 2.24
CA SER A 260 43.66 0.43 3.62
C SER A 260 43.42 -1.08 3.70
N GLU A 261 44.17 -1.77 4.56
CA GLU A 261 43.95 -3.19 4.91
C GLU A 261 43.06 -3.35 6.14
N ALA A 262 42.79 -2.28 6.88
CA ALA A 262 41.91 -2.31 8.04
C ALA A 262 40.46 -2.47 7.62
N VAL A 263 39.66 -3.11 8.48
CA VAL A 263 38.20 -3.19 8.30
C VAL A 263 37.61 -1.79 8.18
N GLN A 264 36.95 -1.55 7.06
CA GLN A 264 36.16 -0.36 6.76
C GLN A 264 34.68 -0.67 6.94
N ASN A 265 33.89 0.38 7.15
CA ASN A 265 32.43 0.29 7.27
C ASN A 265 31.78 1.31 6.34
N PRO A 266 31.93 1.19 5.01
CA PRO A 266 31.43 2.20 4.08
C PRO A 266 29.92 2.40 4.14
N THR A 267 29.50 3.63 3.85
CA THR A 267 28.13 3.94 3.48
C THR A 267 27.93 3.54 2.03
N THR A 268 26.82 2.86 1.72
CA THR A 268 26.53 2.34 0.38
C THR A 268 25.33 3.05 -0.23
N ASN A 269 25.18 2.97 -1.56
CA ASN A 269 24.09 3.58 -2.31
C ASN A 269 22.82 2.69 -2.33
N VAL A 270 22.34 2.30 -1.16
CA VAL A 270 21.06 1.61 -0.95
C VAL A 270 20.16 2.45 -0.04
N PRO A 271 18.83 2.18 0.01
CA PRO A 271 17.92 2.93 0.87
C PRO A 271 18.32 2.91 2.35
N LEU A 272 18.25 4.07 2.99
CA LEU A 272 18.40 4.19 4.45
C LEU A 272 17.16 3.62 5.17
N GLY A 273 17.30 3.23 6.44
CA GLY A 273 16.18 2.81 7.29
C GLY A 273 15.84 1.32 7.20
N ILE A 274 16.22 0.64 6.12
CA ILE A 274 15.92 -0.78 5.87
C ILE A 274 17.19 -1.61 5.64
N SER A 275 17.13 -2.89 5.98
CA SER A 275 18.12 -3.88 5.55
C SER A 275 17.72 -4.45 4.19
N VAL A 276 18.63 -4.39 3.24
CA VAL A 276 18.45 -4.96 1.90
C VAL A 276 19.62 -5.87 1.56
N LEU A 277 19.42 -6.77 0.60
CA LEU A 277 20.52 -7.51 -0.01
C LEU A 277 21.17 -6.61 -1.06
N GLY A 278 22.20 -5.85 -0.67
CA GLY A 278 22.93 -4.98 -1.58
C GLY A 278 23.75 -5.79 -2.58
N ARG A 279 23.86 -5.28 -3.82
CA ARG A 279 24.63 -5.87 -4.91
C ARG A 279 25.78 -4.95 -5.27
N TYR A 280 26.99 -5.47 -5.18
CA TYR A 280 28.21 -4.70 -5.25
C TYR A 280 29.10 -5.20 -6.37
N GLY A 281 29.67 -4.26 -7.13
CA GLY A 281 30.83 -4.52 -7.95
C GLY A 281 32.11 -4.26 -7.16
N VAL A 282 33.14 -5.05 -7.45
CA VAL A 282 34.38 -5.07 -6.68
C VAL A 282 35.56 -5.22 -7.64
N THR A 283 36.55 -4.34 -7.55
CA THR A 283 37.81 -4.45 -8.30
C THR A 283 39.02 -4.14 -7.43
N ILE A 284 40.18 -4.68 -7.85
CA ILE A 284 41.50 -4.41 -7.26
C ILE A 284 42.42 -3.93 -8.38
N ASP A 285 43.13 -2.85 -8.13
CA ASP A 285 44.22 -2.37 -8.97
C ASP A 285 45.53 -2.25 -8.17
N SER A 286 46.64 -2.24 -8.90
CA SER A 286 47.95 -2.02 -8.32
C SER A 286 48.15 -0.53 -8.06
N ALA A 287 48.44 -0.16 -6.82
CA ALA A 287 48.83 1.20 -6.46
C ALA A 287 50.36 1.36 -6.33
N GLY A 288 51.15 0.38 -6.80
CA GLY A 288 52.61 0.39 -6.76
C GLY A 288 53.24 -0.85 -7.38
N ALA A 289 54.56 -1.02 -7.21
CA ALA A 289 55.30 -2.19 -7.69
C ALA A 289 54.79 -3.47 -7.02
N LEU A 290 54.52 -4.51 -7.82
CA LEU A 290 53.75 -5.67 -7.37
C LEU A 290 54.59 -6.81 -6.79
N GLY A 291 55.82 -7.05 -7.28
CA GLY A 291 56.59 -8.24 -6.88
C GLY A 291 55.77 -9.55 -6.96
N ASN A 292 56.11 -10.55 -6.15
CA ASN A 292 55.31 -11.77 -5.98
C ASN A 292 54.16 -11.56 -4.97
N SER A 293 53.29 -10.58 -5.21
CA SER A 293 52.19 -10.25 -4.29
C SER A 293 50.82 -10.67 -4.84
N ARG A 294 49.85 -10.84 -3.92
CA ARG A 294 48.43 -11.12 -4.19
C ARG A 294 47.55 -10.34 -3.21
N ALA A 295 46.36 -9.95 -3.63
CA ALA A 295 45.35 -9.34 -2.77
C ALA A 295 43.96 -9.91 -3.03
N PHE A 296 43.13 -9.89 -1.98
CA PHE A 296 41.73 -10.29 -1.97
C PHE A 296 40.92 -9.23 -1.23
N ILE A 297 39.68 -8.99 -1.66
CA ILE A 297 38.73 -8.15 -0.93
C ILE A 297 37.67 -9.05 -0.30
N ARG A 298 37.31 -8.73 0.93
CA ARG A 298 36.19 -9.35 1.63
C ARG A 298 35.06 -8.33 1.79
N LEU A 299 33.85 -8.77 1.49
CA LEU A 299 32.62 -8.03 1.76
C LEU A 299 31.83 -8.86 2.76
N SER A 300 31.36 -8.23 3.83
CA SER A 300 30.54 -8.91 4.83
C SER A 300 29.36 -8.03 5.27
N SER A 301 28.34 -8.70 5.83
CA SER A 301 27.08 -8.03 6.16
C SER A 301 27.28 -6.93 7.19
N GLY A 302 26.60 -5.80 6.98
CA GLY A 302 26.55 -4.70 7.95
C GLY A 302 25.85 -5.05 9.27
N LEU A 303 25.22 -6.23 9.36
CA LEU A 303 24.60 -6.76 10.57
C LEU A 303 25.62 -7.40 11.54
N LEU A 304 26.85 -7.65 11.07
CA LEU A 304 27.90 -8.21 11.91
C LEU A 304 28.48 -7.17 12.87
N SER A 305 29.09 -7.64 13.96
CA SER A 305 30.01 -6.81 14.73
C SER A 305 31.38 -6.77 14.03
N ALA A 306 32.11 -5.66 14.17
CA ALA A 306 33.35 -5.42 13.44
C ALA A 306 34.41 -6.52 13.63
N GLY A 307 34.47 -7.15 14.81
CA GLY A 307 35.40 -8.26 15.08
C GLY A 307 35.04 -9.56 14.36
N LEU A 308 33.75 -9.84 14.15
CA LEU A 308 33.28 -11.01 13.41
C LEU A 308 33.40 -10.81 11.90
N ALA A 309 33.23 -9.57 11.43
CA ALA A 309 33.44 -9.19 10.03
C ALA A 309 34.88 -9.47 9.55
N ALA A 310 35.87 -9.32 10.43
CA ALA A 310 37.28 -9.65 10.14
C ALA A 310 37.56 -11.16 10.06
N SER A 311 36.71 -12.01 10.65
CA SER A 311 36.98 -13.43 10.89
C SER A 311 36.10 -14.39 10.08
N ASN A 312 35.03 -13.94 9.41
CA ASN A 312 34.11 -14.84 8.71
C ASN A 312 33.68 -14.36 7.30
N ASN A 313 33.71 -15.34 6.38
CA ASN A 313 33.17 -15.41 5.02
C ASN A 313 33.94 -14.73 3.88
N LEU A 314 34.63 -15.61 3.14
CA LEU A 314 35.14 -15.46 1.78
C LEU A 314 33.99 -15.57 0.76
N ARG A 315 33.91 -14.65 -0.21
CA ARG A 315 33.81 -14.91 -1.67
C ARG A 315 33.44 -13.62 -2.42
N ALA A 316 34.47 -12.95 -2.94
CA ALA A 316 34.43 -11.87 -3.92
C ALA A 316 35.81 -11.80 -4.59
N THR A 317 36.21 -12.85 -5.32
CA THR A 317 37.59 -12.96 -5.80
C THR A 317 37.80 -12.12 -7.07
N ALA A 318 38.08 -10.82 -6.90
CA ALA A 318 39.04 -10.16 -7.78
C ALA A 318 40.44 -10.51 -7.24
N ALA A 319 41.33 -11.05 -8.08
CA ALA A 319 42.68 -11.46 -7.66
C ALA A 319 43.71 -10.94 -8.65
N ALA A 320 44.50 -9.94 -8.26
CA ALA A 320 45.60 -9.42 -9.09
C ALA A 320 46.86 -10.30 -8.95
N GLY A 321 47.40 -10.77 -10.09
CA GLY A 321 48.60 -11.62 -10.21
C GLY A 321 49.83 -10.90 -10.80
N THR A 322 50.95 -11.60 -10.81
CA THR A 322 52.33 -11.08 -10.60
C THR A 322 53.04 -10.36 -11.75
N THR A 323 52.41 -10.01 -12.89
CA THR A 323 53.17 -9.33 -13.98
C THR A 323 52.50 -8.25 -14.80
N SER A 324 51.17 -8.10 -14.84
CA SER A 324 50.56 -6.91 -15.48
C SER A 324 49.03 -6.91 -15.44
N PHE A 325 48.53 -5.68 -15.29
CA PHE A 325 47.22 -5.13 -15.65
C PHE A 325 45.95 -5.72 -15.03
N ALA A 326 45.15 -4.79 -14.48
CA ALA A 326 43.79 -4.90 -13.97
C ALA A 326 43.12 -6.24 -14.26
N VAL A 327 42.69 -6.98 -13.21
CA VAL A 327 41.73 -8.06 -13.42
C VAL A 327 40.40 -7.39 -13.77
N PRO A 328 39.93 -7.42 -15.03
CA PRO A 328 38.67 -6.81 -15.42
C PRO A 328 37.50 -7.75 -15.09
N GLY A 329 37.72 -8.76 -14.24
CA GLY A 329 36.70 -9.61 -13.70
C GLY A 329 36.11 -8.97 -12.45
N GLY A 330 35.28 -7.94 -12.62
CA GLY A 330 34.48 -7.44 -11.51
C GLY A 330 33.61 -8.58 -10.97
N ALA A 331 33.90 -9.04 -9.75
CA ALA A 331 33.04 -10.01 -9.09
C ALA A 331 31.78 -9.25 -8.62
N MET A 332 30.61 -9.75 -9.01
CA MET A 332 29.35 -9.27 -8.45
C MET A 332 29.07 -10.02 -7.16
N ASN A 333 28.93 -9.28 -6.08
CA ASN A 333 28.75 -9.85 -4.76
C ASN A 333 27.49 -9.29 -4.12
N SER A 334 26.86 -10.09 -3.27
CA SER A 334 25.67 -9.68 -2.55
C SER A 334 25.84 -9.88 -1.06
N VAL A 335 25.67 -8.81 -0.30
CA VAL A 335 25.73 -8.82 1.17
C VAL A 335 24.62 -7.97 1.76
N ILE A 336 24.12 -8.37 2.93
CA ILE A 336 23.03 -7.66 3.60
C ILE A 336 23.56 -6.40 4.27
N THR A 337 22.94 -5.25 4.01
CA THR A 337 23.24 -3.99 4.69
C THR A 337 22.57 -3.92 6.06
N ASN A 338 23.07 -3.08 6.95
CA ASN A 338 22.26 -2.63 8.10
C ASN A 338 21.32 -1.49 7.70
N THR A 339 20.44 -1.07 8.62
CA THR A 339 19.49 0.04 8.44
C THR A 339 20.17 1.41 8.29
N SER A 340 21.47 1.50 8.60
CA SER A 340 22.29 2.68 8.33
C SER A 340 22.98 2.62 6.96
N ARG A 341 22.51 1.75 6.05
CA ARG A 341 23.04 1.52 4.68
C ARG A 341 24.54 1.19 4.63
N ARG A 342 25.07 0.48 5.62
CA ARG A 342 26.50 0.12 5.69
C ARG A 342 26.73 -1.39 5.53
N ILE A 343 27.95 -1.70 5.07
CA ILE A 343 28.54 -3.06 5.00
C ILE A 343 29.96 -2.98 5.56
N PHE A 344 30.60 -4.13 5.78
CA PHE A 344 32.04 -4.14 6.10
C PHE A 344 32.86 -4.58 4.89
N THR A 345 34.01 -3.91 4.70
CA THR A 345 34.98 -4.25 3.67
C THR A 345 36.38 -4.27 4.25
N ASP A 346 37.21 -5.19 3.78
CA ASP A 346 38.63 -5.20 4.12
C ASP A 346 39.44 -5.91 3.03
N MET A 347 40.74 -5.68 3.05
CA MET A 347 41.67 -6.24 2.08
C MET A 347 42.67 -7.16 2.77
N LEU A 348 42.76 -8.40 2.29
CA LEU A 348 43.79 -9.35 2.69
C LEU A 348 44.86 -9.42 1.60
N LYS A 349 46.10 -9.09 1.96
CA LYS A 349 47.24 -9.17 1.03
C LYS A 349 48.28 -10.20 1.46
N VAL A 350 49.01 -10.72 0.48
CA VAL A 350 50.22 -11.53 0.63
C VAL A 350 51.32 -10.85 -0.17
N GLY A 351 52.47 -10.59 0.46
CA GLY A 351 53.60 -9.89 -0.16
C GLY A 351 53.65 -8.39 0.14
N ALA A 352 54.62 -7.70 -0.46
CA ALA A 352 54.94 -6.29 -0.19
C ALA A 352 54.25 -5.29 -1.14
N GLY A 353 53.50 -5.77 -2.13
CA GLY A 353 52.82 -4.93 -3.11
C GLY A 353 51.76 -4.02 -2.47
N THR A 354 51.60 -2.82 -3.04
CA THR A 354 50.53 -1.89 -2.69
C THR A 354 49.35 -2.09 -3.63
N TYR A 355 48.19 -2.36 -3.05
CA TYR A 355 46.93 -2.52 -3.78
C TYR A 355 45.95 -1.43 -3.37
N ARG A 356 45.11 -1.03 -4.31
CA ARG A 356 43.92 -0.25 -4.07
C ARG A 356 42.72 -1.13 -4.39
N TYR A 357 41.67 -0.99 -3.61
CA TYR A 357 40.41 -1.63 -3.92
C TYR A 357 39.28 -0.65 -4.06
N HIS A 358 38.38 -1.00 -4.96
CA HIS A 358 37.18 -0.27 -5.29
C HIS A 358 35.97 -1.15 -4.99
N VAL A 359 34.99 -0.58 -4.28
CA VAL A 359 33.66 -1.18 -4.09
C VAL A 359 32.64 -0.15 -4.50
N TRP A 360 31.68 -0.55 -5.32
CA TRP A 360 30.56 0.31 -5.70
C TRP A 360 29.24 -0.47 -5.68
N THR A 361 28.17 0.20 -5.31
CA THR A 361 26.82 -0.35 -5.33
C THR A 361 26.29 -0.34 -6.76
N ARG A 362 25.90 -1.51 -7.26
CA ARG A 362 25.19 -1.65 -8.53
C ARG A 362 23.68 -1.63 -8.35
N GLY A 363 23.19 -2.10 -7.20
CA GLY A 363 21.77 -2.25 -6.95
C GLY A 363 21.49 -2.94 -5.62
N TYR A 364 20.25 -3.37 -5.41
CA TYR A 364 19.83 -4.09 -4.20
C TYR A 364 18.58 -4.91 -4.45
N ASN A 365 18.35 -5.94 -3.65
CA ASN A 365 17.06 -6.61 -3.56
C ASN A 365 16.35 -6.16 -2.28
N ASP A 366 15.15 -5.60 -2.46
CA ASP A 366 14.27 -5.12 -1.41
C ASP A 366 13.22 -6.19 -1.08
N PRO A 367 13.23 -6.75 0.13
CA PRO A 367 12.29 -7.81 0.47
C PRO A 367 10.87 -7.29 0.74
N ARG A 368 10.67 -5.97 0.87
CA ARG A 368 9.36 -5.29 1.09
C ARG A 368 8.52 -5.84 2.25
N ILE A 369 9.14 -6.51 3.23
CA ILE A 369 8.43 -7.18 4.33
C ILE A 369 8.09 -6.24 5.50
N THR A 370 8.78 -5.11 5.62
CA THR A 370 8.69 -4.14 6.72
C THR A 370 7.45 -3.25 6.66
#